data_AF-A0A965LFN1-F1
#
_entry.id   AF-A0A965LFN1-F1
#
_cell.length_a   1.000
_cell.length_b   1.000
_cell.length_c   1.000
_cell.angle_alpha   90.00
_cell.angle_beta   90.00
_cell.angle_gamma   90.00
#
_symmetry.space_group_name_H-M   'P 1'
#
loop_
_entity.id
_entity.type
_entity.pdbx_description
1 polymer ?
#
loop_
_entity_poly.entity_id
_entity_poly.type
_entity_poly.pdbx_seq_one_letter_code
_entity_poly.pdbx_strand_id
1 'polypeptide(L)'
;MVPGAFCRHRSWGVGRIASRDEALQSLLIDFRSKKGHAMEFGYAAETLRLLAEDHFEARILTDPASVKEWAAKDPGELMKHAVKHLGREATTIRLEEAFVPHLFQPTEWKKFWEAAKRAMRKDVRFLFPSKRTEPILYAEGEVEAKPSGLEELREAVGVKKVVEILEKLQKGRDIGALRPQAEDIFRIVDATGQKVPKSQPGQLAELALARAEFAAALGLPADPGEVLRSLLPSEPTRLALVIESLSAAKQPRFAELMAERMG
;
A
#
# COMPACT_ATOMS: atom_id res chain seq x y z
N MET A 1 -3.98 17.88 32.95
CA MET A 1 -2.89 18.71 32.40
C MET A 1 -2.04 19.21 33.56
N VAL A 2 -0.75 18.87 33.59
CA VAL A 2 0.18 19.15 34.69
C VAL A 2 1.41 19.91 34.18
N PRO A 3 2.07 20.72 35.02
CA PRO A 3 3.34 21.35 34.67
C PRO A 3 4.36 20.33 34.17
N GLY A 4 5.16 20.72 33.18
CA GLY A 4 6.15 19.87 32.53
C GLY A 4 5.61 19.04 31.36
N ALA A 5 4.30 18.79 31.27
CA ALA A 5 3.71 18.00 30.18
C ALA A 5 3.80 18.72 28.84
N PHE A 6 3.97 17.95 27.77
CA PHE A 6 3.96 18.45 26.39
C PHE A 6 2.54 18.48 25.84
N CYS A 7 2.26 19.50 25.04
CA CYS A 7 0.99 19.66 24.37
C CYS A 7 1.15 20.23 22.97
N ARG A 8 0.16 20.00 22.11
CA ARG A 8 0.02 20.63 20.80
C ARG A 8 -1.28 21.40 20.75
N HIS A 9 -1.19 22.65 20.30
CA HIS A 9 -2.32 23.47 19.88
C HIS A 9 -2.31 23.59 18.35
N ARG A 10 -3.49 23.68 17.72
CA ARG A 10 -3.60 23.77 16.26
C ARG A 10 -2.91 25.01 15.68
N SER A 11 -3.03 26.16 16.36
CA SER A 11 -2.53 27.44 15.86
C SER A 11 -1.12 27.81 16.36
N TRP A 12 -0.70 27.29 17.52
CA TRP A 12 0.59 27.65 18.15
C TRP A 12 1.61 26.52 18.12
N GLY A 13 1.22 25.37 17.55
CA GLY A 13 2.08 24.20 17.46
C GLY A 13 2.34 23.58 18.82
N VAL A 14 3.55 23.07 18.98
CA VAL A 14 3.97 22.26 20.14
C VAL A 14 4.45 23.19 21.25
N GLY A 15 4.15 22.84 22.50
CA GLY A 15 4.58 23.56 23.68
C GLY A 15 4.72 22.68 24.90
N ARG A 16 5.16 23.30 25.99
CA ARG A 16 5.29 22.67 27.32
C ARG A 16 4.54 23.51 28.35
N ILE A 17 3.76 22.85 29.20
CA ILE A 17 3.04 23.53 30.29
C ILE A 17 4.07 23.99 31.32
N ALA A 18 4.19 25.30 31.52
CA ALA A 18 5.14 25.89 32.46
C ALA A 18 4.57 25.88 33.88
N SER A 19 3.32 26.30 34.05
CA SER A 19 2.66 26.33 35.35
C SER A 19 1.14 26.22 35.21
N ARG A 20 0.49 26.01 36.34
CA ARG A 20 -0.96 25.91 36.48
C ARG A 20 -1.38 26.83 37.62
N ASP A 21 -2.30 27.74 37.35
CA ASP A 21 -2.83 28.70 38.30
C ASP A 21 -4.28 28.34 38.62
N GLU A 22 -4.53 27.83 39.83
CA GLU A 22 -5.86 27.46 40.29
C GLU A 22 -6.72 28.69 40.65
N ALA A 23 -6.11 29.81 41.05
CA ALA A 23 -6.88 31.02 41.38
C ALA A 23 -7.42 31.67 40.10
N LEU A 24 -6.63 31.69 39.04
CA LEU A 24 -7.01 32.23 37.73
C LEU A 24 -7.62 31.19 36.78
N GLN A 25 -7.78 29.94 37.23
CA GLN A 25 -8.30 28.81 36.43
C GLN A 25 -7.63 28.71 35.05
N SER A 26 -6.31 28.90 35.00
CA SER A 26 -5.55 28.97 33.74
C SER A 26 -4.20 28.26 33.78
N LEU A 27 -3.75 27.82 32.60
CA LEU A 27 -2.42 27.27 32.37
C LEU A 27 -1.52 28.33 31.76
N LEU A 28 -0.26 28.37 32.18
CA LEU A 28 0.78 29.08 31.46
C LEU A 28 1.56 28.08 30.60
N ILE A 29 1.60 28.31 29.29
CA ILE A 29 2.18 27.36 28.34
C ILE A 29 3.23 28.05 27.46
N ASP A 30 4.38 27.40 27.35
CA ASP A 30 5.46 27.81 26.47
C ASP A 30 5.34 27.08 25.13
N PHE A 31 4.62 27.67 24.17
CA PHE A 31 4.61 27.19 22.79
C PHE A 31 5.83 27.65 22.01
N ARG A 32 6.25 26.89 20.99
CA ARG A 32 7.33 27.29 20.07
C ARG A 32 7.15 28.68 19.48
N SER A 33 5.92 29.01 19.07
CA SER A 33 5.61 30.30 18.45
C SER A 33 5.29 31.39 19.47
N LYS A 34 4.97 31.04 20.73
CA LYS A 34 4.48 31.98 21.74
C LYS A 34 4.76 31.46 23.16
N LYS A 35 5.78 32.02 23.78
CA LYS A 35 6.16 31.71 25.16
C LYS A 35 5.22 32.39 26.18
N GLY A 36 4.97 31.77 27.32
CA GLY A 36 4.18 32.34 28.42
C GLY A 36 2.73 32.61 28.06
N HIS A 37 2.11 31.78 27.21
CA HIS A 37 0.72 31.97 26.83
C HIS A 37 -0.21 31.47 27.95
N ALA A 38 -0.94 32.39 28.57
CA ALA A 38 -1.99 32.07 29.52
C ALA A 38 -3.24 31.57 28.79
N MET A 39 -3.82 30.45 29.25
CA MET A 39 -4.96 29.81 28.62
C MET A 39 -5.88 29.16 29.67
N GLU A 40 -7.16 29.52 29.69
CA GLU A 40 -8.14 29.00 30.65
C GLU A 40 -8.31 27.47 30.54
N PHE A 41 -8.61 26.82 31.67
CA PHE A 41 -8.73 25.36 31.76
C PHE A 41 -9.76 24.76 30.81
N GLY A 42 -10.94 25.38 30.67
CA GLY A 42 -11.98 24.89 29.77
C GLY A 42 -11.49 24.87 28.32
N TYR A 43 -10.99 26.00 27.84
CA TYR A 43 -10.46 26.10 26.49
C TYR A 43 -9.22 25.20 26.27
N ALA A 44 -8.36 25.07 27.28
CA ALA A 44 -7.22 24.17 27.22
C ALA A 44 -7.64 22.71 27.05
N ALA A 45 -8.63 22.26 27.82
CA ALA A 45 -9.15 20.89 27.77
C ALA A 45 -9.75 20.55 26.40
N GLU A 46 -10.37 21.52 25.72
CA GLU A 46 -10.97 21.33 24.41
C GLU A 46 -9.96 21.38 23.25
N THR A 47 -8.92 22.21 23.37
CA THR A 47 -8.06 22.55 22.22
C THR A 47 -6.66 21.97 22.25
N LEU A 48 -6.18 21.50 23.40
CA LEU A 48 -4.86 20.89 23.51
C LEU A 48 -4.92 19.38 23.34
N ARG A 49 -4.03 18.90 22.48
CA ARG A 49 -3.66 17.48 22.46
C ARG A 49 -2.42 17.29 23.33
N LEU A 50 -2.52 16.50 24.39
CA LEU A 50 -1.34 16.09 25.17
C LEU A 50 -0.44 15.17 24.34
N LEU A 51 0.86 15.36 24.48
CA LEU A 51 1.88 14.54 23.83
C LEU A 51 2.66 13.79 24.90
N ALA A 52 2.92 12.50 24.66
CA ALA A 52 3.86 11.74 25.46
C ALA A 52 5.29 12.30 25.32
N GLU A 53 6.16 12.07 26.31
CA GLU A 53 7.54 12.58 26.27
C GLU A 53 8.35 11.99 25.11
N ASP A 54 8.07 10.75 24.74
CA ASP A 54 8.71 10.06 23.63
C ASP A 54 8.12 10.44 22.26
N HIS A 55 7.03 11.23 22.23
CA HIS A 55 6.43 11.72 21.00
C HIS A 55 7.45 12.55 20.20
N PHE A 56 7.55 12.29 18.89
CA PHE A 56 8.59 12.91 18.05
C PHE A 56 8.55 14.45 18.08
N GLU A 57 7.36 15.06 18.07
CA GLU A 57 7.22 16.52 18.20
C GLU A 57 7.70 17.06 19.55
N ALA A 58 7.52 16.31 20.65
CA ALA A 58 8.06 16.68 21.95
C ALA A 58 9.59 16.59 21.95
N ARG A 59 10.16 15.52 21.38
CA ARG A 59 11.61 15.38 21.20
C ARG A 59 12.24 16.49 20.37
N ILE A 60 11.60 16.90 19.27
CA ILE A 60 12.06 18.05 18.47
C ILE A 60 12.03 19.35 19.30
N LEU A 61 11.10 19.48 20.25
CA LEU A 61 11.03 20.68 21.11
C LEU A 61 12.17 20.69 22.13
N THR A 62 12.51 19.54 22.70
CA THR A 62 13.50 19.42 23.78
C THR A 62 14.93 19.31 23.29
N ASP A 63 15.14 18.51 22.25
CA ASP A 63 16.47 18.16 21.74
C ASP A 63 16.40 17.92 20.22
N PRO A 64 16.31 19.00 19.42
CA PRO A 64 16.28 18.87 17.96
C PRO A 64 17.60 18.30 17.39
N ALA A 65 18.72 18.41 18.11
CA ALA A 65 20.02 17.93 17.64
C ALA A 65 20.03 16.40 17.54
N SER A 66 19.62 15.69 18.59
CA SER A 66 19.58 14.22 18.57
C SER A 66 18.56 13.69 17.54
N VAL A 67 17.44 14.38 17.34
CA VAL A 67 16.48 14.01 16.29
C VAL A 67 17.09 14.22 14.90
N LYS A 68 17.90 15.25 14.70
CA LYS A 68 18.58 15.51 13.41
C LYS A 68 19.66 14.46 13.13
N GLU A 69 20.37 13.99 14.15
CA GLU A 69 21.30 12.86 14.05
C GLU A 69 20.58 11.55 13.71
N TRP A 70 19.46 11.27 14.38
CA TRP A 70 18.64 10.10 14.06
C TRP A 70 18.12 10.17 12.61
N ALA A 71 17.66 11.34 12.17
CA ALA A 71 17.22 11.55 10.80
C ALA A 71 18.30 11.27 9.75
N ALA A 72 19.57 11.55 10.06
CA ALA A 72 20.70 11.26 9.19
C ALA A 72 21.06 9.76 9.19
N LYS A 73 20.97 9.11 10.35
CA LYS A 73 21.33 7.69 10.53
C LYS A 73 20.27 6.74 9.98
N ASP A 74 19.00 6.97 10.34
CA ASP A 74 17.87 6.13 9.94
C ASP A 74 16.61 6.98 9.70
N PRO A 75 16.48 7.55 8.50
CA PRO A 75 15.31 8.36 8.14
C PRO A 75 14.01 7.54 8.09
N GLY A 76 14.10 6.21 7.88
CA GLY A 76 12.93 5.33 7.82
C GLY A 76 12.32 5.11 9.20
N GLU A 77 13.14 4.78 10.20
CA GLU A 77 12.67 4.60 11.58
C GLU A 77 12.16 5.89 12.21
N LEU A 78 12.79 7.05 11.93
CA LEU A 78 12.24 8.34 12.37
C LEU A 78 10.83 8.57 11.80
N MET A 79 10.65 8.31 10.50
CA MET A 79 9.35 8.46 9.86
C MET A 79 8.31 7.46 10.36
N LYS A 80 8.72 6.23 10.68
CA LYS A 80 7.85 5.24 11.32
C LYS A 80 7.32 5.76 12.64
N HIS A 81 8.19 6.28 13.52
CA HIS A 81 7.77 6.90 14.77
C HIS A 81 6.81 8.08 14.53
N ALA A 82 7.13 8.98 13.60
CA ALA A 82 6.28 10.11 13.29
C ALA A 82 4.89 9.69 12.78
N VAL A 83 4.83 8.74 11.85
CA VAL A 83 3.58 8.18 11.31
C VAL A 83 2.76 7.51 12.40
N LYS A 84 3.38 6.69 13.26
CA LYS A 84 2.69 6.03 14.37
C LYS A 84 2.09 7.03 15.36
N HIS A 85 2.86 8.05 15.74
CA HIS A 85 2.41 9.08 16.67
C HIS A 85 1.26 9.96 16.12
N LEU A 86 1.31 10.27 14.81
CA LEU A 86 0.26 11.05 14.14
C LEU A 86 -0.98 10.23 13.76
N GLY A 87 -0.82 8.93 13.49
CA GLY A 87 -1.91 8.05 13.04
C GLY A 87 -2.60 8.60 11.78
N ARG A 88 -3.91 8.84 11.86
CA ARG A 88 -4.71 9.38 10.74
C ARG A 88 -4.36 10.82 10.36
N GLU A 89 -3.63 11.54 11.20
CA GLU A 89 -3.13 12.88 10.85
C GLU A 89 -1.86 12.83 10.00
N ALA A 90 -1.24 11.67 9.78
CA ALA A 90 0.06 11.50 9.12
C ALA A 90 0.03 11.73 7.59
N THR A 91 -0.56 12.82 7.13
CA THR A 91 -0.51 13.24 5.73
C THR A 91 0.87 13.80 5.39
N THR A 92 1.19 13.87 4.09
CA THR A 92 2.48 14.44 3.67
C THR A 92 2.64 15.90 4.13
N ILE A 93 1.52 16.65 4.14
CA ILE A 93 1.47 18.05 4.56
C ILE A 93 1.72 18.16 6.06
N ARG A 94 1.00 17.37 6.87
CA ARG A 94 1.12 17.43 8.33
C ARG A 94 2.51 16.99 8.82
N LEU A 95 3.12 16.02 8.15
CA LEU A 95 4.49 15.60 8.43
C LEU A 95 5.46 16.75 8.14
N GLU A 96 5.35 17.39 6.97
CA GLU A 96 6.17 18.56 6.64
C GLU A 96 5.99 19.69 7.66
N GLU A 97 4.77 20.02 8.07
CA GLU A 97 4.49 21.00 9.14
C GLU A 97 5.10 20.61 10.50
N ALA A 98 5.19 19.32 10.83
CA ALA A 98 5.75 18.86 12.10
C ALA A 98 7.28 19.05 12.15
N PHE A 99 7.94 18.88 11.01
CA PHE A 99 9.40 18.90 10.88
C PHE A 99 9.95 20.25 10.40
N VAL A 100 9.18 21.07 9.69
CA VAL A 100 9.60 22.35 9.11
C VAL A 100 8.83 23.50 9.78
N PRO A 101 9.50 24.57 10.24
CA PRO A 101 10.94 24.82 10.21
C PRO A 101 11.69 24.24 11.43
N HIS A 102 11.07 23.34 12.18
CA HIS A 102 11.46 23.00 13.55
C HIS A 102 12.68 22.09 13.68
N LEU A 103 12.89 21.19 12.73
CA LEU A 103 14.04 20.29 12.62
C LEU A 103 14.84 20.57 11.35
N PHE A 104 14.13 20.86 10.25
CA PHE A 104 14.70 21.13 8.95
C PHE A 104 14.28 22.49 8.43
N GLN A 105 15.19 23.14 7.70
CA GLN A 105 14.81 24.22 6.80
C GLN A 105 14.05 23.68 5.59
N PRO A 106 13.19 24.49 4.93
CA PRO A 106 12.42 24.05 3.75
C PRO A 106 13.30 23.46 2.63
N THR A 107 14.51 23.98 2.46
CA THR A 107 15.49 23.51 1.48
C THR A 107 16.08 22.14 1.84
N GLU A 108 16.31 21.87 3.13
CA GLU A 108 16.83 20.59 3.64
C GLU A 108 15.76 19.50 3.60
N TRP A 109 14.50 19.86 3.87
CA TRP A 109 13.37 18.94 3.96
C TRP A 109 13.21 18.09 2.70
N LYS A 110 13.29 18.70 1.51
CA LYS A 110 13.13 17.97 0.24
C LYS A 110 14.14 16.83 0.09
N LYS A 111 15.40 17.06 0.50
CA LYS A 111 16.47 16.04 0.44
C LYS A 111 16.21 14.92 1.44
N PHE A 112 15.86 15.27 2.68
CA PHE A 112 15.51 14.29 3.72
C PHE A 112 14.29 13.46 3.30
N TRP A 113 13.22 14.10 2.83
CA TRP A 113 11.96 13.46 2.46
C TRP A 113 12.14 12.40 1.37
N GLU A 114 12.97 12.67 0.35
CA GLU A 114 13.23 11.67 -0.68
C GLU A 114 14.03 10.47 -0.16
N ALA A 115 15.00 10.69 0.73
CA ALA A 115 15.73 9.61 1.40
C ALA A 115 14.80 8.77 2.30
N ALA A 116 13.99 9.43 3.12
CA ALA A 116 13.02 8.80 4.00
C ALA A 116 11.97 8.02 3.22
N LYS A 117 11.41 8.59 2.15
CA LYS A 117 10.43 7.92 1.28
C LYS A 117 11.00 6.67 0.62
N ARG A 118 12.27 6.69 0.21
CA ARG A 118 12.95 5.48 -0.29
C ARG A 118 13.11 4.42 0.78
N ALA A 119 13.45 4.81 2.02
CA ALA A 119 13.54 3.89 3.15
C ALA A 119 12.17 3.29 3.51
N MET A 120 11.14 4.14 3.68
CA MET A 120 9.77 3.72 3.97
C MET A 120 9.21 2.76 2.92
N ARG A 121 9.47 2.99 1.62
CA ARG A 121 9.02 2.08 0.55
C ARG A 121 9.67 0.69 0.58
N LYS A 122 10.79 0.52 1.29
CA LYS A 122 11.41 -0.80 1.48
C LYS A 122 10.71 -1.61 2.58
N ASP A 123 10.04 -0.94 3.52
CA ASP A 123 9.26 -1.60 4.57
C ASP A 123 7.80 -1.70 4.15
N VAL A 124 7.36 -2.94 3.87
CA VAL A 124 6.01 -3.26 3.39
C VAL A 124 4.89 -2.86 4.37
N ARG A 125 5.23 -2.59 5.63
CA ARG A 125 4.26 -2.14 6.66
C ARG A 125 3.85 -0.68 6.48
N PHE A 126 4.58 0.11 5.70
CA PHE A 126 4.14 1.45 5.32
C PHE A 126 3.08 1.37 4.22
N LEU A 127 1.89 1.83 4.54
CA LEU A 127 0.78 1.95 3.61
C LEU A 127 0.79 3.37 3.03
N PHE A 128 1.18 3.47 1.76
CA PHE A 128 1.22 4.74 1.04
C PHE A 128 -0.15 5.05 0.42
N PRO A 129 -0.67 6.27 0.64
CA PRO A 129 -1.90 6.69 0.02
C PRO A 129 -1.71 7.02 -1.46
N SER A 130 -2.82 7.01 -2.22
CA SER A 130 -2.85 7.44 -3.62
C SER A 130 -2.82 8.97 -3.76
N LYS A 131 -3.33 9.70 -2.74
CA LYS A 131 -3.36 11.17 -2.71
C LYS A 131 -2.53 11.70 -1.54
N ARG A 132 -1.87 12.85 -1.73
CA ARG A 132 -1.06 13.50 -0.67
C ARG A 132 -1.87 14.01 0.53
N THR A 133 -3.18 14.16 0.35
CA THR A 133 -4.15 14.58 1.38
C THR A 133 -4.58 13.43 2.29
N GLU A 134 -4.30 12.19 1.90
CA GLU A 134 -4.61 11.00 2.69
C GLU A 134 -3.40 10.65 3.58
N PRO A 135 -3.62 9.96 4.72
CA PRO A 135 -2.54 9.64 5.64
C PRO A 135 -1.67 8.50 5.14
N ILE A 136 -0.37 8.59 5.44
CA ILE A 136 0.54 7.44 5.43
C ILE A 136 0.25 6.67 6.72
N LEU A 137 0.04 5.37 6.64
CA LEU A 137 -0.20 4.52 7.82
C LEU A 137 0.93 3.51 7.99
N TYR A 138 1.09 3.03 9.22
CA TYR A 138 2.02 1.97 9.55
C TYR A 138 1.24 0.80 10.18
N ALA A 139 1.28 -0.37 9.55
CA ALA A 139 0.63 -1.56 10.05
C ALA A 139 1.46 -2.20 11.18
N GLU A 140 0.87 -2.36 12.36
CA GLU A 140 1.47 -3.14 13.46
C GLU A 140 1.07 -4.60 13.32
N GLY A 141 1.98 -5.44 12.82
CA GLY A 141 1.77 -6.87 12.57
C GLY A 141 2.41 -7.30 11.25
N GLU A 142 2.44 -8.61 10.98
CA GLU A 142 2.49 -9.06 9.59
C GLU A 142 1.30 -8.38 8.91
N VAL A 143 1.57 -7.57 7.88
CA VAL A 143 0.52 -6.94 7.09
C VAL A 143 -0.43 -8.06 6.71
N GLU A 144 -1.64 -8.08 7.26
CA GLU A 144 -2.73 -8.84 6.66
C GLU A 144 -2.77 -8.34 5.23
N ALA A 145 -2.15 -9.15 4.37
CA ALA A 145 -2.04 -8.84 2.98
C ALA A 145 -3.47 -8.54 2.53
N LYS A 146 -3.64 -7.52 1.68
CA LYS A 146 -4.76 -7.52 0.73
C LYS A 146 -5.07 -8.98 0.38
N PRO A 147 -6.34 -9.43 0.42
CA PRO A 147 -6.69 -10.83 0.21
C PRO A 147 -5.72 -11.41 -0.78
N SER A 148 -4.90 -12.38 -0.34
CA SER A 148 -3.79 -12.89 -1.15
C SER A 148 -4.35 -13.09 -2.56
N GLY A 149 -3.61 -12.82 -3.64
CA GLY A 149 -4.25 -12.81 -4.97
C GLY A 149 -5.00 -14.10 -5.33
N LEU A 150 -4.76 -15.19 -4.59
CA LEU A 150 -5.56 -16.42 -4.55
C LEU A 150 -6.99 -16.26 -4.02
N GLU A 151 -7.18 -15.50 -2.94
CA GLU A 151 -8.49 -15.19 -2.37
C GLU A 151 -9.29 -14.28 -3.31
N GLU A 152 -8.63 -13.26 -3.90
CA GLU A 152 -9.24 -12.48 -5.00
C GLU A 152 -9.65 -13.40 -6.17
N LEU A 153 -8.84 -14.41 -6.51
CA LEU A 153 -9.13 -15.38 -7.56
C LEU A 153 -10.32 -16.29 -7.21
N ARG A 154 -10.45 -16.71 -5.94
CA ARG A 154 -11.55 -17.56 -5.46
C ARG A 154 -12.91 -16.85 -5.53
N GLU A 155 -12.93 -15.55 -5.26
CA GLU A 155 -14.14 -14.73 -5.33
C GLU A 155 -14.45 -14.22 -6.75
N ALA A 156 -13.52 -14.37 -7.69
CA ALA A 156 -13.66 -13.84 -9.04
C ALA A 156 -14.81 -14.50 -9.81
N VAL A 157 -15.67 -13.67 -10.39
CA VAL A 157 -16.76 -14.12 -11.26
C VAL A 157 -16.52 -13.63 -12.68
N GLY A 158 -16.46 -14.57 -13.62
CA GLY A 158 -16.34 -14.30 -15.05
C GLY A 158 -14.89 -14.24 -15.55
N VAL A 159 -14.73 -14.57 -16.83
CA VAL A 159 -13.43 -14.76 -17.49
C VAL A 159 -12.51 -13.56 -17.36
N LYS A 160 -13.03 -12.37 -17.67
CA LYS A 160 -12.23 -11.13 -17.65
C LYS A 160 -11.56 -10.89 -16.31
N LYS A 161 -12.28 -11.13 -15.21
CA LYS A 161 -11.77 -10.87 -13.86
C LYS A 161 -10.72 -11.92 -13.46
N VAL A 162 -10.96 -13.19 -13.79
CA VAL A 162 -10.02 -14.28 -13.56
C VAL A 162 -8.70 -14.05 -14.32
N VAL A 163 -8.77 -13.68 -15.61
CA VAL A 163 -7.59 -13.37 -16.43
C VAL A 163 -6.79 -12.20 -15.85
N GLU A 164 -7.47 -11.10 -15.45
CA GLU A 164 -6.81 -9.94 -14.83
C GLU A 164 -6.03 -10.33 -13.55
N ILE A 165 -6.62 -11.17 -12.71
CA ILE A 165 -6.00 -11.61 -11.45
C ILE A 165 -4.81 -12.54 -11.73
N LEU A 166 -4.93 -13.47 -12.68
CA LEU A 166 -3.81 -14.32 -13.10
C LEU A 166 -2.63 -13.50 -13.64
N GLU A 167 -2.89 -12.52 -14.52
CA GLU A 167 -1.85 -11.64 -15.06
C GLU A 167 -1.18 -10.80 -13.94
N LYS A 168 -1.94 -10.40 -12.91
CA LYS A 168 -1.42 -9.71 -11.72
C LYS A 168 -0.55 -10.62 -10.86
N LEU A 169 -1.00 -11.86 -10.63
CA LEU A 169 -0.24 -12.87 -9.87
C LEU A 169 1.07 -13.22 -10.60
N GLN A 170 1.03 -13.34 -11.92
CA GLN A 170 2.19 -13.63 -12.76
C GLN A 170 3.28 -12.54 -12.68
N LYS A 171 2.87 -11.27 -12.56
CA LYS A 171 3.79 -10.12 -12.43
C LYS A 171 4.30 -9.93 -10.99
N GLY A 172 3.91 -10.80 -10.05
CA GLY A 172 4.39 -10.79 -8.68
C GLY A 172 5.89 -11.05 -8.56
N ARG A 173 6.52 -10.56 -7.48
CA ARG A 173 7.97 -10.75 -7.26
C ARG A 173 8.38 -12.19 -7.00
N ASP A 174 7.47 -13.02 -6.50
CA ASP A 174 7.73 -14.41 -6.12
C ASP A 174 6.60 -15.32 -6.60
N ILE A 175 6.53 -15.52 -7.92
CA ILE A 175 5.57 -16.44 -8.52
C ILE A 175 5.85 -17.90 -8.14
N GLY A 176 7.11 -18.25 -7.82
CA GLY A 176 7.53 -19.59 -7.43
C GLY A 176 6.82 -20.07 -6.16
N ALA A 177 6.53 -19.16 -5.23
CA ALA A 177 5.75 -19.45 -4.02
C ALA A 177 4.32 -19.94 -4.29
N LEU A 178 3.77 -19.69 -5.49
CA LEU A 178 2.42 -20.13 -5.88
C LEU A 178 2.40 -21.55 -6.46
N ARG A 179 3.57 -22.16 -6.72
CA ARG A 179 3.66 -23.51 -7.29
C ARG A 179 2.92 -24.58 -6.46
N PRO A 180 2.96 -24.59 -5.11
CA PRO A 180 2.18 -25.53 -4.32
C PRO A 180 0.65 -25.38 -4.46
N GLN A 181 0.17 -24.20 -4.90
CA GLN A 181 -1.24 -23.88 -5.06
C GLN A 181 -1.70 -23.96 -6.54
N ALA A 182 -0.81 -24.34 -7.45
CA ALA A 182 -1.07 -24.33 -8.88
C ALA A 182 -2.33 -25.15 -9.26
N GLU A 183 -2.50 -26.33 -8.67
CA GLU A 183 -3.67 -27.19 -8.90
C GLU A 183 -4.99 -26.52 -8.49
N ASP A 184 -5.01 -25.81 -7.37
CA ASP A 184 -6.22 -25.12 -6.91
C ASP A 184 -6.52 -23.91 -7.81
N ILE A 185 -5.50 -23.17 -8.22
CA ILE A 185 -5.62 -22.07 -9.20
C ILE A 185 -6.19 -22.61 -10.51
N PHE A 186 -5.61 -23.68 -11.05
CA PHE A 186 -6.08 -24.30 -12.29
C PHE A 186 -7.51 -24.81 -12.17
N ARG A 187 -7.91 -25.37 -11.03
CA ARG A 187 -9.29 -25.80 -10.79
C ARG A 187 -10.29 -24.63 -10.88
N ILE A 188 -9.94 -23.46 -10.33
CA ILE A 188 -10.79 -22.26 -10.42
C ILE A 188 -10.91 -21.78 -11.87
N VAL A 189 -9.80 -21.78 -12.60
CA VAL A 189 -9.74 -21.39 -14.01
C VAL A 189 -10.56 -22.35 -14.87
N ASP A 190 -10.41 -23.65 -14.69
CA ASP A 190 -11.15 -24.69 -15.43
C ASP A 190 -12.65 -24.60 -15.15
N ALA A 191 -13.05 -24.39 -13.88
CA ALA A 191 -14.45 -24.18 -13.49
C ALA A 191 -15.04 -22.90 -14.08
N THR A 192 -14.22 -21.86 -14.25
CA THR A 192 -14.62 -20.62 -14.94
C THR A 192 -14.86 -20.89 -16.43
N GLY A 193 -13.95 -21.65 -17.07
CA GLY A 193 -14.07 -22.06 -18.47
C GLY A 193 -15.33 -22.86 -18.77
N GLN A 194 -15.72 -23.78 -17.89
CA GLN A 194 -16.95 -24.57 -18.02
C GLN A 194 -18.22 -23.72 -18.02
N LYS A 195 -18.20 -22.53 -17.41
CA LYS A 195 -19.33 -21.59 -17.37
C LYS A 195 -19.38 -20.68 -18.59
N VAL A 196 -18.37 -20.70 -19.46
CA VAL A 196 -18.32 -19.86 -20.66
C VAL A 196 -19.32 -20.38 -21.70
N PRO A 197 -20.22 -19.52 -22.22
CA PRO A 197 -21.13 -19.93 -23.29
C PRO A 197 -20.38 -20.37 -24.54
N LYS A 198 -20.85 -21.44 -25.21
CA LYS A 198 -20.28 -21.94 -26.48
C LYS A 198 -20.28 -20.90 -27.61
N SER A 199 -21.12 -19.86 -27.50
CA SER A 199 -21.17 -18.72 -28.42
C SER A 199 -20.04 -17.71 -28.22
N GLN A 200 -19.23 -17.83 -27.15
CA GLN A 200 -18.15 -16.89 -26.82
C GLN A 200 -16.77 -17.60 -26.75
N PRO A 201 -16.33 -18.27 -27.83
CA PRO A 201 -15.09 -19.03 -27.83
C PRO A 201 -13.84 -18.14 -27.67
N GLY A 202 -13.93 -16.84 -27.97
CA GLY A 202 -12.86 -15.86 -27.71
C GLY A 202 -12.53 -15.71 -26.23
N GLN A 203 -13.54 -15.66 -25.35
CA GLN A 203 -13.30 -15.60 -23.90
C GLN A 203 -12.65 -16.89 -23.39
N LEU A 204 -13.07 -18.04 -23.91
CA LEU A 204 -12.45 -19.31 -23.58
C LEU A 204 -10.98 -19.37 -24.02
N ALA A 205 -10.67 -18.83 -25.20
CA ALA A 205 -9.29 -18.72 -25.69
C ALA A 205 -8.43 -17.77 -24.85
N GLU A 206 -8.98 -16.63 -24.41
CA GLU A 206 -8.27 -15.74 -23.47
C GLU A 206 -7.94 -16.44 -22.14
N LEU A 207 -8.90 -17.20 -21.62
CA LEU A 207 -8.73 -17.96 -20.37
C LEU A 207 -7.69 -19.08 -20.53
N ALA A 208 -7.75 -19.81 -21.65
CA ALA A 208 -6.79 -20.85 -21.98
C ALA A 208 -5.37 -20.31 -22.14
N LEU A 209 -5.21 -19.17 -22.83
CA LEU A 209 -3.93 -18.49 -22.94
C LEU A 209 -3.40 -18.08 -21.58
N ALA A 210 -4.22 -17.43 -20.76
CA ALA A 210 -3.81 -16.98 -19.42
C ALA A 210 -3.38 -18.15 -18.51
N ARG A 211 -4.08 -19.29 -18.58
CA ARG A 211 -3.71 -20.50 -17.84
C ARG A 211 -2.35 -21.06 -18.29
N ALA A 212 -2.13 -21.14 -19.59
CA ALA A 212 -0.87 -21.66 -20.15
C ALA A 212 0.32 -20.74 -19.83
N GLU A 213 0.14 -19.42 -19.96
CA GLU A 213 1.16 -18.44 -19.58
C GLU A 213 1.46 -18.48 -18.07
N PHE A 214 0.43 -18.67 -17.23
CA PHE A 214 0.60 -18.83 -15.79
C PHE A 214 1.36 -20.12 -15.45
N ALA A 215 1.04 -21.24 -16.10
CA ALA A 215 1.76 -22.50 -15.94
C ALA A 215 3.25 -22.36 -16.34
N ALA A 216 3.52 -21.73 -17.49
CA ALA A 216 4.87 -21.45 -17.96
C ALA A 216 5.66 -20.60 -16.95
N ALA A 217 5.01 -19.58 -16.37
CA ALA A 217 5.64 -18.71 -15.38
C ALA A 217 5.95 -19.43 -14.05
N LEU A 218 5.25 -20.52 -13.73
CA LEU A 218 5.56 -21.43 -12.62
C LEU A 218 6.65 -22.46 -12.94
N GLY A 219 7.17 -22.48 -14.17
CA GLY A 219 8.10 -23.49 -14.66
C GLY A 219 7.44 -24.85 -14.96
N LEU A 220 6.13 -24.85 -15.19
CA LEU A 220 5.37 -26.01 -15.67
C LEU A 220 5.22 -25.93 -17.20
N PRO A 221 4.87 -27.04 -17.88
CA PRO A 221 4.54 -27.01 -19.30
C PRO A 221 3.42 -26.01 -19.60
N ALA A 222 3.58 -25.22 -20.67
CA ALA A 222 2.61 -24.21 -21.10
C ALA A 222 1.35 -24.88 -21.66
N ASP A 223 0.43 -25.25 -20.76
CA ASP A 223 -0.77 -26.01 -21.10
C ASP A 223 -2.04 -25.36 -20.51
N PRO A 224 -3.12 -25.16 -21.29
CA PRO A 224 -4.43 -24.75 -20.80
C PRO A 224 -5.21 -25.89 -20.14
N GLY A 225 -4.66 -27.11 -20.10
CA GLY A 225 -5.27 -28.22 -19.38
C GLY A 225 -6.44 -28.87 -20.12
N GLU A 226 -6.75 -30.09 -19.73
CA GLU A 226 -7.70 -30.95 -20.43
C GLU A 226 -9.10 -30.33 -20.58
N VAL A 227 -9.60 -29.68 -19.53
CA VAL A 227 -10.93 -29.06 -19.52
C VAL A 227 -11.03 -27.96 -20.58
N LEU A 228 -10.15 -26.96 -20.54
CA LEU A 228 -10.21 -25.87 -21.52
C LEU A 228 -9.89 -26.36 -22.93
N ARG A 229 -8.99 -27.35 -23.08
CA ARG A 229 -8.73 -27.99 -24.38
C ARG A 229 -9.99 -28.61 -24.99
N SER A 230 -10.75 -29.34 -24.19
CA SER A 230 -11.98 -30.01 -24.66
C SER A 230 -13.08 -29.03 -25.09
N LEU A 231 -13.05 -27.81 -24.55
CA LEU A 231 -14.05 -26.78 -24.82
C LEU A 231 -13.67 -25.90 -26.02
N LEU A 232 -12.39 -25.84 -26.39
CA LEU A 232 -11.90 -25.08 -27.53
C LEU A 232 -12.24 -25.79 -28.86
N PRO A 233 -12.54 -25.04 -29.94
CA PRO A 233 -12.78 -25.64 -31.24
C PRO A 233 -11.55 -26.41 -31.76
N SER A 234 -11.75 -27.58 -32.35
CA SER A 234 -10.68 -28.36 -32.98
C SER A 234 -10.57 -28.11 -34.49
N GLU A 235 -11.58 -27.48 -35.10
CA GLU A 235 -11.62 -27.19 -36.54
C GLU A 235 -10.72 -25.99 -36.87
N PRO A 236 -9.79 -26.10 -37.84
CA PRO A 236 -8.85 -25.01 -38.19
C PRO A 236 -9.54 -23.69 -38.55
N THR A 237 -10.64 -23.74 -39.29
CA THR A 237 -11.41 -22.54 -39.68
C THR A 237 -12.04 -21.85 -38.48
N ARG A 238 -12.55 -22.61 -37.50
CA ARG A 238 -13.10 -22.03 -36.26
C ARG A 238 -12.01 -21.48 -35.36
N LEU A 239 -10.85 -22.15 -35.31
CA LEU A 239 -9.69 -21.65 -34.57
C LEU A 239 -9.19 -20.31 -35.12
N ALA A 240 -9.15 -20.14 -36.44
CA ALA A 240 -8.79 -18.86 -37.06
C ALA A 240 -9.74 -17.72 -36.61
N LEU A 241 -11.06 -17.96 -36.61
CA LEU A 241 -12.04 -16.99 -36.13
C LEU A 241 -11.87 -16.67 -34.63
N VAL A 242 -11.51 -17.67 -33.82
CA VAL A 242 -11.23 -17.46 -32.40
C VAL A 242 -9.98 -16.60 -32.22
N ILE A 243 -8.91 -16.87 -32.96
CA ILE A 243 -7.68 -16.05 -32.95
C ILE A 243 -8.03 -14.60 -33.29
N GLU A 244 -8.78 -14.37 -34.37
CA GLU A 244 -9.19 -13.02 -34.80
C GLU A 244 -10.03 -12.28 -33.74
N SER A 245 -10.76 -13.00 -32.89
CA SER A 245 -11.54 -12.41 -31.80
C SER A 245 -10.70 -11.95 -30.59
N LEU A 246 -9.42 -12.36 -30.52
CA LEU A 246 -8.48 -11.94 -29.49
C LEU A 246 -7.86 -10.59 -29.82
N SER A 247 -7.33 -9.92 -28.80
CA SER A 247 -6.52 -8.72 -29.00
C SER A 247 -5.27 -9.01 -29.83
N ALA A 248 -4.82 -8.04 -30.62
CA ALA A 248 -3.63 -8.19 -31.49
C ALA A 248 -2.38 -8.68 -30.75
N ALA A 249 -2.23 -8.33 -29.46
CA ALA A 249 -1.14 -8.81 -28.63
C ALA A 249 -1.24 -10.30 -28.25
N LYS A 250 -2.46 -10.84 -28.13
CA LYS A 250 -2.74 -12.23 -27.72
C LYS A 250 -2.82 -13.19 -28.90
N GLN A 251 -3.13 -12.69 -30.10
CA GLN A 251 -3.21 -13.47 -31.34
C GLN A 251 -1.99 -14.36 -31.62
N PRO A 252 -0.75 -13.84 -31.71
CA PRO A 252 0.42 -14.68 -32.04
C PRO A 252 0.72 -15.70 -30.95
N ARG A 253 0.55 -15.33 -29.68
CA ARG A 253 0.80 -16.21 -28.53
C ARG A 253 -0.19 -17.36 -28.46
N PHE A 254 -1.47 -17.08 -28.69
CA PHE A 254 -2.49 -18.13 -28.73
C PHE A 254 -2.28 -19.04 -29.95
N ALA A 255 -1.90 -18.49 -31.10
CA ALA A 255 -1.60 -19.29 -32.28
C ALA A 255 -0.41 -20.24 -32.05
N GLU A 256 0.68 -19.76 -31.45
CA GLU A 256 1.84 -20.57 -31.07
C GLU A 256 1.45 -21.69 -30.09
N LEU A 257 0.71 -21.33 -29.04
CA LEU A 257 0.18 -22.26 -28.04
C LEU A 257 -0.72 -23.36 -28.64
N MET A 258 -1.39 -23.09 -29.76
CA MET A 258 -2.21 -24.08 -30.49
C MET A 258 -1.38 -24.85 -31.54
N ALA A 259 -0.36 -24.23 -32.13
CA ALA A 259 0.51 -24.84 -33.14
C ALA A 259 1.41 -25.92 -32.54
N GLU A 260 1.94 -25.70 -31.33
CA GLU A 260 2.70 -26.68 -30.54
C GLU A 260 1.89 -27.96 -30.21
N ARG A 261 0.59 -27.99 -30.54
CA ARG A 261 -0.32 -29.12 -30.29
C ARG A 261 -0.79 -29.87 -31.53
N MET A 262 -0.59 -29.31 -32.72
CA MET A 262 -0.99 -29.95 -33.98
C MET A 262 0.15 -30.70 -34.66
N GLY A 263 1.37 -30.63 -34.09
CA GLY A 263 2.51 -31.48 -34.45
C GLY A 263 2.71 -32.59 -33.44
#